data_AF-A0A7Z9PY53-F1
#
_entry.id   AF-A0A7Z9PY53-F1
#
_cell.length_a   1.000
_cell.length_b   1.000
_cell.length_c   1.000
_cell.angle_alpha   90.00
_cell.angle_beta   90.00
_cell.angle_gamma   90.00
#
_symmetry.space_group_name_H-M   'P 1'
#
loop_
_entity.id
_entity.type
_entity.pdbx_description
1 polymer ?
#
loop_
_entity_poly.entity_id
_entity_poly.type
_entity_poly.pdbx_seq_one_letter_code
_entity_poly.pdbx_strand_id
1 'polypeptide(L)' 'MQAEATRETETEDFLPLKGMDHVEFYVGNAKQSAEFYRSVLGFALRGYRGPETGCRGSASYLLEQGKIRVLLTS' A
#
# COMPACT_ATOMS: atom_id res chain seq x y z
N MET A 1 -32.53 44.50 -9.88
CA MET A 1 -32.52 44.15 -8.44
C MET A 1 -32.88 42.67 -8.38
N GLN A 2 -32.01 41.70 -8.13
CA GLN A 2 -30.60 41.62 -7.74
C GLN A 2 -30.01 40.37 -8.41
N ALA A 3 -28.69 40.35 -8.62
CA ALA A 3 -27.95 39.15 -8.97
C ALA A 3 -27.74 38.32 -7.69
N GLU A 4 -28.12 37.05 -7.74
CA GLU A 4 -27.90 36.10 -6.66
C GLU A 4 -26.45 35.61 -6.73
N ALA A 5 -25.64 36.01 -5.76
CA ALA A 5 -24.24 35.61 -5.66
C ALA A 5 -24.17 34.20 -5.07
N THR A 6 -23.73 33.23 -5.87
CA THR A 6 -23.36 31.89 -5.42
C THR A 6 -22.23 32.02 -4.41
N ARG A 7 -22.51 31.75 -3.13
CA ARG A 7 -21.49 31.64 -2.09
C ARG A 7 -20.88 30.25 -2.19
N GLU A 8 -19.68 30.16 -2.75
CA GLU A 8 -18.83 28.99 -2.61
C GLU A 8 -18.42 28.87 -1.14
N THR A 9 -18.94 27.86 -0.46
CA THR A 9 -18.43 27.46 0.85
C THR A 9 -17.11 26.75 0.63
N GLU A 10 -15.98 27.43 0.89
CA GLU A 10 -14.68 26.78 1.07
C GLU A 10 -14.83 25.72 2.16
N THR A 11 -14.91 24.47 1.74
CA THR A 11 -14.87 23.33 2.66
C THR A 11 -13.40 23.10 2.95
N GLU A 12 -12.92 23.64 4.07
CA GLU A 12 -11.59 23.30 4.60
C GLU A 12 -11.43 21.77 4.60
N ASP A 13 -10.44 21.27 3.86
CA ASP A 13 -10.15 19.84 3.75
C ASP A 13 -9.58 19.34 5.08
N PHE A 14 -10.47 18.87 5.95
CA PHE A 14 -10.17 18.39 7.29
C PHE A 14 -9.18 17.21 7.32
N LEU A 15 -9.05 16.47 6.21
CA LEU A 15 -8.17 15.31 6.09
C LEU A 15 -7.51 15.27 4.69
N PRO A 16 -6.40 16.00 4.47
CA PRO A 16 -5.77 16.07 3.16
C PRO A 16 -5.19 14.70 2.74
N LEU A 17 -5.95 13.97 1.93
CA LEU A 17 -5.56 12.67 1.40
C LEU A 17 -4.57 12.83 0.25
N LYS A 18 -3.36 12.30 0.41
CA LYS A 18 -2.31 12.37 -0.62
C LYS A 18 -2.40 11.25 -1.66
N GLY A 19 -3.02 10.12 -1.30
CA GLY A 19 -3.12 8.94 -2.14
C GLY A 19 -3.02 7.64 -1.34
N MET A 20 -2.78 6.53 -2.04
CA MET A 20 -2.60 5.21 -1.43
C MET A 20 -1.12 4.93 -1.18
N ASP A 21 -0.77 4.50 0.03
CA ASP A 21 0.61 4.14 0.37
C ASP A 21 0.99 2.72 -0.08
N HIS A 22 0.16 1.74 0.21
CA HIS A 22 0.33 0.34 -0.19
C HIS A 22 -0.96 -0.45 0.04
N VAL A 23 -1.01 -1.67 -0.48
CA VAL A 23 -2.04 -2.66 -0.16
C VAL A 23 -1.37 -3.83 0.56
N GLU A 24 -1.92 -4.25 1.69
CA GLU A 24 -1.46 -5.43 2.42
C GLU A 24 -2.38 -6.63 2.17
N PHE A 25 -1.81 -7.76 1.76
CA PHE A 25 -2.50 -9.03 1.63
C PHE A 25 -2.05 -10.00 2.73
N TYR A 26 -3.02 -10.57 3.42
CA TYR A 26 -2.83 -11.69 4.33
C TYR A 26 -3.01 -12.99 3.56
N VAL A 27 -1.95 -13.79 3.48
CA VAL A 27 -1.89 -14.98 2.63
C VAL A 27 -1.37 -16.17 3.43
N GLY A 28 -1.63 -17.40 2.94
CA GLY A 28 -1.16 -18.61 3.62
C GLY A 28 0.37 -18.79 3.57
N ASN A 29 1.03 -18.29 2.53
CA ASN A 29 2.50 -18.36 2.38
C ASN A 29 3.03 -17.11 1.69
N ALA A 30 3.52 -16.15 2.46
CA ALA A 30 3.97 -14.87 1.93
C ALA A 30 5.22 -15.00 1.04
N LYS A 31 6.09 -15.98 1.30
CA LYS A 31 7.29 -16.23 0.50
C LYS A 31 6.94 -16.70 -0.91
N GLN A 32 6.05 -17.70 -1.02
CA GLN A 32 5.62 -18.22 -2.31
C GLN A 32 4.85 -17.15 -3.10
N SER A 33 3.96 -16.41 -2.43
CA SER A 33 3.28 -15.28 -3.06
C SER A 33 4.30 -14.25 -3.55
N ALA A 34 5.30 -13.91 -2.75
CA ALA A 34 6.31 -12.94 -3.16
C ALA A 34 7.06 -13.36 -4.42
N GLU A 35 7.47 -14.63 -4.52
CA GLU A 35 8.11 -15.16 -5.72
C GLU A 35 7.19 -15.13 -6.95
N PHE A 36 5.89 -15.38 -6.80
CA PHE A 36 4.92 -15.25 -7.89
C PHE A 36 4.84 -13.81 -8.42
N TYR A 37 4.63 -12.83 -7.53
CA TYR A 37 4.54 -11.42 -7.94
C TYR A 37 5.86 -10.91 -8.55
N ARG A 38 7.01 -11.39 -8.08
CA ARG A 38 8.31 -11.05 -8.66
C ARG A 38 8.51 -11.67 -10.04
N SER A 39 8.28 -12.97 -10.17
CA SER A 39 8.65 -13.74 -11.37
C SER A 39 7.64 -13.60 -12.50
N VAL A 40 6.35 -13.51 -12.17
CA VAL A 40 5.26 -13.48 -13.16
C VAL A 40 4.86 -12.04 -13.49
N LEU A 41 4.79 -11.17 -12.47
CA LEU A 41 4.30 -9.80 -12.62
C LEU A 41 5.42 -8.75 -12.65
N GLY A 42 6.67 -9.16 -12.42
CA GLY A 42 7.83 -8.26 -12.52
C GLY A 42 7.97 -7.26 -11.37
N PHE A 43 7.44 -7.57 -10.18
CA PHE A 43 7.64 -6.75 -9.00
C PHE A 43 9.07 -6.89 -8.45
N ALA A 44 9.62 -5.82 -7.90
CA ALA A 44 10.89 -5.84 -7.19
C ALA A 44 10.66 -6.04 -5.69
N LEU A 45 11.46 -6.91 -5.05
CA LEU A 45 11.49 -7.02 -3.60
C LEU A 45 12.22 -5.81 -3.01
N ARG A 46 11.53 -5.03 -2.16
CA ARG A 46 12.06 -3.82 -1.53
C ARG A 46 12.32 -3.98 -0.05
N GLY A 47 11.63 -4.90 0.61
CA GLY A 47 11.78 -5.10 2.05
C GLY A 47 11.31 -6.48 2.49
N TYR A 48 11.87 -6.92 3.61
CA TYR A 48 11.49 -8.16 4.27
C TYR A 48 11.44 -7.92 5.79
N ARG A 49 10.45 -8.53 6.42
CA ARG A 49 10.30 -8.62 7.87
C ARG A 49 9.92 -10.04 8.21
N GLY A 50 10.69 -10.71 9.06
CA GLY A 50 10.38 -12.05 9.52
C GLY A 50 11.19 -12.46 10.75
N PRO A 51 11.25 -13.76 11.06
CA PRO A 51 11.95 -14.28 12.23
C PRO A 51 13.42 -13.83 12.30
N GLU A 52 14.07 -13.71 11.15
CA GLU A 52 15.46 -13.27 10.99
C GLU A 52 15.65 -11.79 11.36
N THR A 53 14.56 -11.01 11.34
CA THR A 53 14.53 -9.58 11.74
C THR A 53 13.95 -9.38 13.15
N GLY A 54 13.76 -10.45 13.92
CA GLY A 54 13.21 -10.40 15.28
C GLY A 54 11.67 -10.50 15.35
N CYS A 55 10.98 -10.66 14.22
CA CYS A 55 9.52 -10.82 14.17
C CYS A 55 9.15 -12.30 14.01
N ARG A 56 8.95 -13.00 15.12
CA ARG A 56 8.70 -14.46 15.12
C ARG A 56 7.27 -14.87 14.76
N GLY A 57 6.32 -13.94 14.83
CA GLY A 57 4.89 -14.23 14.66
C GLY A 57 4.36 -14.07 13.24
N SER A 58 5.14 -13.47 12.33
CA SER A 58 4.71 -13.22 10.95
C SER A 58 5.91 -12.99 10.04
N ALA A 59 5.74 -13.30 8.76
CA ALA A 59 6.66 -12.93 7.70
C ALA A 59 5.97 -12.01 6.69
N SER A 60 6.54 -10.82 6.46
CA SER A 60 6.04 -9.80 5.54
C SER A 60 7.07 -9.49 4.45
N TYR A 61 6.62 -9.43 3.20
CA TYR A 61 7.46 -9.12 2.03
C TYR A 61 6.89 -7.88 1.32
N LEU A 62 7.69 -6.82 1.22
CA LEU A 62 7.33 -5.60 0.51
C LEU A 62 7.78 -5.69 -0.93
N LEU A 63 6.83 -5.63 -1.84
CA LEU A 63 7.01 -5.64 -3.28
C LEU A 63 6.62 -4.30 -3.89
N GLU A 64 7.37 -3.86 -4.89
CA GLU A 64 7.14 -2.59 -5.56
C GLU A 64 7.26 -2.71 -7.08
N GLN A 65 6.34 -2.06 -7.80
CA GLN A 65 6.43 -1.83 -9.24
C GLN A 65 5.90 -0.42 -9.55
N GLY A 66 6.81 0.50 -9.89
CA GLY A 66 6.47 1.90 -10.09
C GLY A 66 5.88 2.54 -8.82
N LYS A 67 4.63 3.01 -8.89
CA LYS A 67 3.91 3.59 -7.73
C LYS A 67 3.13 2.56 -6.91
N ILE A 68 3.08 1.30 -7.36
CA ILE A 68 2.32 0.24 -6.70
C ILE A 68 3.21 -0.42 -5.65
N ARG A 69 2.73 -0.44 -4.41
CA ARG A 69 3.37 -1.14 -3.30
C ARG A 69 2.42 -2.18 -2.74
N VAL A 70 2.91 -3.41 -2.63
CA VAL A 70 2.17 -4.55 -2.12
C VAL A 70 2.96 -5.16 -0.97
N LEU A 71 2.31 -5.33 0.18
CA LEU A 71 2.86 -6.04 1.33
C LEU A 71 2.18 -7.40 1.44
N LEU A 72 2.96 -8.48 1.44
CA LEU A 72 2.45 -9.85 1.58
C LEU A 72 2.82 -10.36 2.96
N THR A 73 1.83 -10.65 3.80
CA THR A 73 2.03 -11.10 5.18
C THR A 73 1.43 -12.50 5.40
N SER A 74 2.18 -13.39 6.07
CA SER A 74 1.73 -14.73 6.51
C SER A 74 2.19 -15.03 7.92
#